data_AF-A0A5N1J2J6-F1
#
_entry.id   AF-A0A5N1J2J6-F1
#
_cell.length_a   1.000
_cell.length_b   1.000
_cell.length_c   1.000
_cell.angle_alpha   90.00
_cell.angle_beta   90.00
_cell.angle_gamma   90.00
#
_symmetry.space_group_name_H-M   'P 1'
#
loop_
_entity.id
_entity.type
_entity.pdbx_description
1 polymer ?
#
loop_
_entity_poly.entity_id
_entity_poly.type
_entity_poly.pdbx_seq_one_letter_code
_entity_poly.pdbx_strand_id
1 'polypeptide(L)'
;MLIYLKFWEGDLFIKKLYQFTRLLLGEHYDWYFKISDSPKDKNTSTGKRHEIIREKVRDLLKGISPIIYNLLKDSYIPQLRNSIAHSNYSFLGRAIHLNNDDKNSKFPQLTGISFDSWIDIFHKTLVLHHQLLKMDYMINDYYSKIYLMDNSPLPILITEKNGMQYELPIEYDKDFNRWHYLQIAD
;
A
#
# COMPACT_ATOMS: atom_id res chain seq x y z
N MET A 1 14.55 -8.08 -8.70
CA MET A 1 13.18 -8.61 -8.92
C MET A 1 12.44 -8.91 -7.62
N LEU A 2 12.98 -9.72 -6.69
CA LEU A 2 12.24 -10.12 -5.47
C LEU A 2 11.88 -8.96 -4.52
N ILE A 3 12.77 -7.98 -4.35
CA ILE A 3 12.51 -6.78 -3.53
C ILE A 3 11.26 -6.03 -4.05
N TYR A 4 11.18 -5.81 -5.37
CA TYR A 4 10.01 -5.22 -6.02
C TYR A 4 8.74 -6.02 -5.76
N LEU A 5 8.81 -7.35 -5.89
CA LEU A 5 7.66 -8.21 -5.61
C LEU A 5 7.20 -8.04 -4.15
N LYS A 6 8.13 -8.03 -3.19
CA LYS A 6 7.77 -7.89 -1.77
C LYS A 6 7.06 -6.58 -1.45
N PHE A 7 7.40 -5.48 -2.11
CA PHE A 7 6.64 -4.23 -1.97
C PHE A 7 5.20 -4.38 -2.46
N TRP A 8 5.03 -4.93 -3.66
CA TRP A 8 3.72 -5.06 -4.29
C TRP A 8 2.91 -6.26 -3.81
N GLU A 9 3.45 -7.10 -2.93
CA GLU A 9 2.76 -8.20 -2.23
C GLU A 9 2.50 -7.88 -0.76
N GLY A 10 3.19 -6.89 -0.19
CA GLY A 10 3.10 -6.59 1.23
C GLY A 10 1.76 -5.96 1.60
N ASP A 11 0.93 -6.69 2.34
CA ASP A 11 -0.40 -6.23 2.76
C ASP A 11 -0.34 -4.93 3.55
N LEU A 12 0.63 -4.79 4.44
CA LEU A 12 0.82 -3.57 5.22
C LEU A 12 1.15 -2.36 4.33
N PHE A 13 1.98 -2.55 3.31
CA PHE A 13 2.34 -1.49 2.37
C PHE A 13 1.11 -1.03 1.57
N ILE A 14 0.34 -1.98 1.05
CA ILE A 14 -0.89 -1.69 0.31
C ILE A 14 -1.94 -1.03 1.21
N LYS A 15 -2.09 -1.52 2.46
CA LYS A 15 -2.96 -0.90 3.46
C LYS A 15 -2.56 0.55 3.71
N LYS A 16 -1.28 0.84 3.90
CA LYS A 16 -0.80 2.23 4.11
C LYS A 16 -1.13 3.14 2.93
N LEU A 17 -0.88 2.69 1.69
CA LEU A 17 -1.24 3.45 0.49
C LEU A 17 -2.76 3.70 0.39
N TYR A 18 -3.55 2.68 0.71
CA TYR A 18 -5.01 2.78 0.72
C TYR A 18 -5.49 3.81 1.75
N GLN A 19 -5.03 3.70 3.00
CA GLN A 19 -5.44 4.62 4.06
C GLN A 19 -4.95 6.06 3.81
N PHE A 20 -3.75 6.21 3.24
CA PHE A 20 -3.24 7.51 2.80
C PHE A 20 -4.15 8.13 1.72
N THR A 21 -4.62 7.32 0.77
CA THR A 21 -5.55 7.79 -0.26
C THR A 21 -6.89 8.21 0.34
N ARG A 22 -7.44 7.41 1.27
CA ARG A 22 -8.67 7.76 2.00
C ARG A 22 -8.54 9.08 2.76
N LEU A 23 -7.41 9.28 3.44
CA LEU A 23 -7.12 10.52 4.16
C LEU A 23 -7.14 11.74 3.22
N LEU A 24 -6.54 11.62 2.04
CA LEU A 24 -6.54 12.71 1.04
C LEU A 24 -7.94 12.99 0.45
N LEU A 25 -8.83 12.02 0.50
CA LEU A 25 -10.25 12.16 0.12
C LEU A 25 -11.14 12.66 1.27
N GLY A 26 -10.58 12.87 2.46
CA GLY A 26 -11.34 13.24 3.65
C GLY A 26 -12.20 12.10 4.21
N GLU A 27 -11.89 10.85 3.85
CA GLU A 27 -12.58 9.68 4.35
C GLU A 27 -11.98 9.19 5.67
N HIS A 28 -12.80 8.54 6.51
CA HIS A 28 -12.34 7.89 7.75
C HIS A 28 -11.32 6.78 7.48
N TYR A 29 -10.60 6.35 8.53
CA TYR A 29 -9.73 5.18 8.42
C TYR A 29 -10.56 3.90 8.26
N ASP A 30 -10.16 3.00 7.33
CA ASP A 30 -10.84 1.70 7.17
C ASP A 30 -10.26 0.67 8.14
N TRP A 31 -10.91 0.51 9.30
CA TRP A 31 -10.51 -0.48 10.29
C TRP A 31 -10.67 -1.93 9.81
N TYR A 32 -11.52 -2.16 8.80
CA TYR A 32 -11.83 -3.49 8.26
C TYR A 32 -11.16 -3.77 6.92
N PHE A 33 -10.14 -2.98 6.55
CA PHE A 33 -9.36 -3.21 5.35
C PHE A 33 -8.90 -4.66 5.28
N LYS A 34 -9.25 -5.35 4.19
CA LYS A 34 -8.87 -6.73 3.95
C LYS A 34 -8.65 -6.98 2.47
N ILE A 35 -7.50 -7.52 2.10
CA ILE A 35 -7.24 -7.98 0.73
C ILE A 35 -7.89 -9.35 0.55
N SER A 36 -8.54 -9.56 -0.60
CA SER A 36 -9.12 -10.87 -0.92
C SER A 36 -8.01 -11.89 -1.23
N ASP A 37 -7.95 -12.95 -0.42
CA ASP A 37 -7.07 -14.11 -0.66
C ASP A 37 -7.80 -15.26 -1.35
N SER A 38 -9.14 -15.32 -1.22
CA SER A 38 -9.96 -16.34 -1.87
C SER A 38 -11.22 -15.76 -2.53
N PRO A 39 -11.82 -16.47 -3.51
CA PRO A 39 -13.11 -16.09 -4.08
C PRO A 39 -14.26 -16.04 -3.07
N LYS A 40 -14.12 -16.69 -1.90
CA LYS A 40 -15.14 -16.69 -0.84
C LYS A 40 -15.16 -15.39 -0.05
N ASP A 41 -14.10 -14.58 -0.12
CA ASP A 41 -13.97 -13.30 0.58
C ASP A 41 -14.62 -12.12 -0.15
N LYS A 42 -15.29 -12.34 -1.29
CA LYS A 42 -15.83 -11.26 -2.13
C LYS A 42 -16.72 -10.27 -1.39
N ASN A 43 -17.49 -10.74 -0.40
CA ASN A 43 -18.43 -9.88 0.35
C ASN A 43 -17.83 -9.31 1.65
N THR A 44 -16.62 -9.72 2.03
CA THR A 44 -15.98 -9.33 3.30
C THR A 44 -14.63 -8.64 3.12
N SER A 45 -14.13 -8.56 1.89
CA SER A 45 -12.86 -7.94 1.54
C SER A 45 -13.05 -6.59 0.85
N THR A 46 -12.03 -5.75 0.95
CA THR A 46 -11.94 -4.45 0.26
C THR A 46 -11.79 -4.64 -1.26
N GLY A 47 -11.27 -5.78 -1.72
CA GLY A 47 -11.09 -6.12 -3.12
C GLY A 47 -9.86 -6.98 -3.36
N LYS A 48 -9.57 -7.32 -4.63
CA LYS A 48 -8.30 -7.98 -4.96
C LYS A 48 -7.16 -6.98 -4.92
N ARG A 49 -5.96 -7.46 -4.64
CA ARG A 49 -4.74 -6.64 -4.55
C ARG A 49 -4.55 -5.67 -5.72
N HIS A 50 -4.67 -6.16 -6.95
CA HIS A 50 -4.48 -5.32 -8.13
C HIS A 50 -5.61 -4.29 -8.33
N GLU A 51 -6.84 -4.62 -7.95
CA GLU A 51 -8.00 -3.71 -7.97
C GLU A 51 -7.79 -2.60 -6.93
N ILE A 52 -7.40 -2.96 -5.71
CA ILE A 52 -7.10 -1.99 -4.65
C ILE A 52 -6.01 -1.01 -5.10
N ILE A 53 -4.86 -1.50 -5.57
CA ILE A 53 -3.74 -0.63 -5.97
C ILE A 53 -4.13 0.28 -7.15
N ARG A 54 -4.84 -0.26 -8.14
CA ARG A 54 -5.17 0.50 -9.36
C ARG A 54 -6.34 1.45 -9.14
N GLU A 55 -7.46 0.92 -8.69
CA GLU A 55 -8.75 1.62 -8.71
C GLU A 55 -8.99 2.38 -7.41
N LYS A 56 -8.57 1.83 -6.27
CA LYS A 56 -8.81 2.44 -4.94
C LYS A 56 -7.66 3.26 -4.39
N VAL A 57 -6.50 3.24 -5.07
CA VAL A 57 -5.32 4.05 -4.70
C VAL A 57 -4.94 4.94 -5.88
N ARG A 58 -4.32 4.35 -6.91
CA ARG A 58 -3.73 5.11 -8.01
C ARG A 58 -4.76 6.00 -8.70
N ASP A 59 -5.86 5.45 -9.21
CA ASP A 59 -6.77 6.19 -10.09
C ASP A 59 -7.51 7.32 -9.35
N LEU A 60 -7.77 7.18 -8.05
CA LEU A 60 -8.33 8.25 -7.20
C LEU A 60 -7.35 9.41 -7.00
N LEU A 61 -6.04 9.12 -6.94
CA LEU A 61 -5.01 10.14 -6.79
C LEU A 61 -4.78 10.97 -8.05
N LYS A 62 -5.34 10.59 -9.20
CA LYS A 62 -5.15 11.30 -10.47
C LYS A 62 -5.57 12.77 -10.40
N GLY A 63 -6.68 13.06 -9.72
CA GLY A 63 -7.19 14.43 -9.54
C GLY A 63 -6.55 15.20 -8.40
N ILE A 64 -5.95 14.49 -7.43
CA ILE A 64 -5.38 15.09 -6.21
C ILE A 64 -3.90 15.41 -6.40
N SER A 65 -3.14 14.45 -6.91
CA SER A 65 -1.70 14.59 -7.14
C SER A 65 -1.27 13.79 -8.37
N PRO A 66 -1.15 14.46 -9.54
CA PRO A 66 -0.65 13.84 -10.76
C PRO A 66 0.75 13.22 -10.59
N ILE A 67 1.57 13.78 -9.71
CA ILE A 67 2.92 13.28 -9.42
C ILE A 67 2.85 11.90 -8.77
N ILE A 68 2.02 11.74 -7.72
CA ILE A 68 1.86 10.46 -7.02
C ILE A 68 1.15 9.45 -7.93
N TYR A 69 0.13 9.90 -8.67
CA TYR A 69 -0.54 9.08 -9.68
C TYR A 69 0.45 8.48 -10.69
N ASN A 70 1.30 9.31 -11.30
CA ASN A 70 2.29 8.86 -12.28
C ASN A 70 3.35 7.97 -11.63
N LEU A 71 3.81 8.29 -10.43
CA LEU A 71 4.75 7.45 -9.69
C LEU A 71 4.18 6.03 -9.47
N LEU A 72 2.93 5.91 -9.02
CA LEU A 72 2.26 4.63 -8.82
C LEU A 72 2.01 3.90 -10.15
N LYS A 73 1.56 4.62 -11.18
CA LYS A 73 1.32 4.07 -12.51
C LYS A 73 2.58 3.46 -13.11
N ASP A 74 3.71 4.14 -12.97
CA ASP A 74 4.98 3.75 -13.56
C ASP A 74 5.73 2.70 -12.72
N SER A 75 5.45 2.62 -11.42
CA SER A 75 6.12 1.68 -10.51
C SER A 75 5.34 0.39 -10.28
N TYR A 76 4.01 0.36 -10.46
CA TYR A 76 3.22 -0.85 -10.34
C TYR A 76 2.77 -1.34 -11.72
N ILE A 77 3.51 -2.32 -12.26
CA ILE A 77 3.17 -3.01 -13.51
C ILE A 77 2.60 -4.40 -13.15
N PRO A 78 1.26 -4.62 -13.26
CA PRO A 78 0.62 -5.86 -12.81
C PRO A 78 1.17 -7.11 -13.50
N GLN A 79 1.39 -7.03 -14.82
CA GLN A 79 1.89 -8.16 -15.59
C GLN A 79 3.30 -8.55 -15.15
N LEU A 80 4.21 -7.58 -15.03
CA LEU A 80 5.57 -7.78 -14.50
C LEU A 80 5.56 -8.38 -13.10
N ARG A 81 4.73 -7.83 -12.19
CA ARG A 81 4.57 -8.37 -10.82
C ARG A 81 4.16 -9.84 -10.89
N ASN A 82 3.15 -10.17 -11.69
CA ASN A 82 2.66 -11.54 -11.85
C ASN A 82 3.71 -12.47 -12.47
N SER A 83 4.47 -12.01 -13.47
CA SER A 83 5.58 -12.77 -14.04
C SER A 83 6.61 -13.10 -12.98
N ILE A 84 7.01 -12.14 -12.15
CA ILE A 84 7.99 -12.36 -11.07
C ILE A 84 7.43 -13.32 -10.02
N ALA A 85 6.18 -13.13 -9.59
CA ALA A 85 5.52 -13.96 -8.57
C ALA A 85 5.46 -15.45 -8.96
N HIS A 86 5.22 -15.73 -10.24
CA HIS A 86 5.13 -17.09 -10.77
C HIS A 86 6.42 -17.59 -11.42
N SER A 87 7.53 -16.84 -11.31
CA SER A 87 8.78 -17.12 -12.02
C SER A 87 8.59 -17.32 -13.54
N ASN A 88 7.59 -16.65 -14.10
CA ASN A 88 7.17 -16.78 -15.49
C ASN A 88 7.78 -15.68 -16.36
N TYR A 89 9.11 -15.64 -16.40
CA TYR A 89 9.90 -14.69 -17.19
C TYR A 89 11.24 -15.30 -17.58
N SER A 90 11.89 -14.74 -18.59
CA SER A 90 13.23 -15.14 -19.03
C SER A 90 14.09 -13.92 -19.33
N PHE A 91 15.41 -14.08 -19.23
CA PHE A 91 16.37 -13.07 -19.64
C PHE A 91 16.92 -13.44 -21.02
N LEU A 92 16.73 -12.57 -22.00
CA LEU A 92 17.30 -12.73 -23.34
C LEU A 92 17.77 -11.38 -23.85
N GLY A 93 19.07 -11.26 -24.13
CA GLY A 93 19.72 -9.99 -24.44
C GLY A 93 19.67 -9.03 -23.25
N ARG A 94 19.35 -7.75 -23.51
CA ARG A 94 19.22 -6.68 -22.51
C ARG A 94 17.77 -6.46 -22.07
N ALA A 95 16.98 -7.52 -22.01
CA ALA A 95 15.56 -7.45 -21.70
C ALA A 95 15.10 -8.63 -20.83
N ILE A 96 14.03 -8.35 -20.08
CA ILE A 96 13.24 -9.28 -19.30
C ILE A 96 12.00 -9.59 -20.12
N HIS A 97 11.89 -10.83 -20.60
CA HIS A 97 10.74 -11.28 -21.37
C HIS A 97 9.69 -11.85 -20.43
N LEU A 98 8.45 -11.39 -20.56
CA LEU A 98 7.35 -11.79 -19.72
C LEU A 98 6.59 -12.92 -20.43
N ASN A 99 6.54 -14.10 -19.80
CA ASN A 99 5.99 -15.31 -20.41
C ASN A 99 4.55 -15.60 -19.94
N ASN A 100 3.88 -14.58 -19.40
CA ASN A 100 2.52 -14.62 -18.87
C ASN A 100 1.53 -13.81 -19.73
N ASP A 101 1.81 -13.71 -21.03
CA ASP A 101 0.91 -13.09 -21.99
C ASP A 101 -0.37 -13.92 -22.14
N ASP A 102 -1.52 -13.27 -22.01
CA ASP A 102 -2.80 -13.86 -22.36
C ASP A 102 -3.20 -13.39 -23.76
N LYS A 103 -3.08 -14.30 -24.74
CA LYS A 103 -3.43 -14.06 -26.15
C LYS A 103 -4.90 -13.72 -26.37
N ASN A 104 -5.77 -14.05 -25.40
CA ASN A 104 -7.19 -13.73 -25.44
C ASN A 104 -7.54 -12.45 -24.68
N SER A 105 -6.54 -11.76 -24.12
CA SER A 105 -6.78 -10.55 -23.35
C SER A 105 -7.22 -9.39 -24.24
N LYS A 106 -8.24 -8.66 -23.78
CA LYS A 106 -8.71 -7.42 -24.42
C LYS A 106 -7.81 -6.22 -24.12
N PHE A 107 -6.81 -6.37 -23.25
CA PHE A 107 -5.91 -5.30 -22.83
C PHE A 107 -4.51 -5.49 -23.41
N PRO A 108 -3.80 -4.40 -23.77
CA PRO A 108 -2.42 -4.48 -24.25
C PRO A 108 -1.53 -5.29 -23.31
N GLN A 109 -0.85 -6.29 -23.86
CA GLN A 109 0.06 -7.16 -23.13
C GLN A 109 1.50 -6.66 -23.29
N LEU A 110 2.23 -6.58 -22.18
CA LEU A 110 3.65 -6.29 -22.13
C LEU A 110 4.42 -7.59 -22.35
N THR A 111 5.09 -7.71 -23.49
CA THR A 111 5.86 -8.92 -23.86
C THR A 111 7.26 -8.93 -23.28
N GLY A 112 7.83 -7.76 -22.99
CA GLY A 112 9.12 -7.64 -22.35
C GLY A 112 9.44 -6.22 -21.90
N ILE A 113 10.48 -6.09 -21.09
CA ILE A 113 10.96 -4.84 -20.51
C ILE A 113 12.47 -4.79 -20.67
N SER A 114 13.02 -3.68 -21.18
CA SER A 114 14.46 -3.50 -21.21
C SER A 114 15.03 -3.41 -19.79
N PHE A 115 16.32 -3.68 -19.61
CA PHE A 115 16.97 -3.50 -18.31
C PHE A 115 16.92 -2.05 -17.83
N ASP A 116 17.02 -1.08 -18.72
CA ASP A 116 16.97 0.34 -18.37
C ASP A 116 15.56 0.72 -17.86
N SER A 117 14.50 0.26 -18.54
CA SER A 117 13.13 0.47 -18.06
C SER A 117 12.87 -0.28 -16.74
N TRP A 118 13.43 -1.47 -16.56
CA TRP A 118 13.37 -2.18 -15.29
C TRP A 118 14.03 -1.40 -14.16
N ILE A 119 15.22 -0.82 -14.41
CA ILE A 119 15.94 0.01 -13.45
C ILE A 119 15.07 1.20 -13.03
N ASP A 120 14.43 1.88 -13.98
CA ASP A 120 13.54 3.00 -13.69
C ASP A 120 12.32 2.59 -12.85
N ILE A 121 11.63 1.50 -13.22
CA ILE A 121 10.50 0.94 -12.46
C ILE A 121 10.95 0.65 -11.03
N PHE A 122 12.08 -0.03 -10.87
CA PHE A 122 12.61 -0.43 -9.58
C PHE A 122 12.98 0.78 -8.71
N HIS A 123 13.66 1.78 -9.29
CA HIS A 123 14.00 3.02 -8.58
C HIS A 123 12.74 3.77 -8.13
N LYS A 124 11.74 3.89 -8.99
CA LYS A 124 10.45 4.51 -8.64
C LYS A 124 9.77 3.77 -7.48
N THR A 125 9.78 2.43 -7.48
CA THR A 125 9.26 1.64 -6.35
C THR A 125 10.02 1.93 -5.05
N LEU A 126 11.37 2.00 -5.11
CA LEU A 126 12.19 2.30 -3.93
C LEU A 126 11.94 3.70 -3.37
N VAL A 127 11.85 4.70 -4.25
CA VAL A 127 11.53 6.08 -3.86
C VAL A 127 10.17 6.14 -3.17
N LEU A 128 9.15 5.52 -3.76
CA LEU A 128 7.81 5.46 -3.15
C LEU A 128 7.86 4.87 -1.73
N HIS A 129 8.52 3.72 -1.58
CA HIS A 129 8.63 3.07 -0.28
C HIS A 129 9.41 3.91 0.74
N HIS A 130 10.52 4.52 0.32
CA HIS A 130 11.32 5.37 1.19
C HIS A 130 10.51 6.59 1.68
N GLN A 131 9.72 7.22 0.80
CA GLN A 131 8.90 8.37 1.19
C GLN A 131 7.78 7.97 2.17
N LEU A 132 7.15 6.80 1.98
CA LEU A 132 6.16 6.30 2.96
C LEU A 132 6.79 6.03 4.32
N LEU A 133 7.96 5.39 4.36
CA LEU A 133 8.69 5.18 5.62
C LEU A 133 9.02 6.49 6.32
N LYS A 134 9.54 7.47 5.56
CA LYS A 134 9.86 8.80 6.09
C LYS A 134 8.61 9.45 6.69
N MET A 135 7.47 9.37 6.00
CA MET A 135 6.20 9.88 6.49
C MET A 135 5.78 9.19 7.79
N ASP A 136 5.86 7.86 7.87
CA ASP A 136 5.53 7.11 9.09
C ASP A 136 6.42 7.55 10.27
N TYR A 137 7.73 7.73 10.04
CA TYR A 137 8.65 8.23 11.06
C TYR A 137 8.29 9.64 11.53
N MET A 138 7.96 10.54 10.59
CA MET A 138 7.57 11.91 10.91
C MET A 138 6.27 11.96 11.73
N ILE A 139 5.27 11.16 11.36
CA ILE A 139 4.00 11.06 12.08
C ILE A 139 4.25 10.55 13.50
N ASN A 140 5.01 9.46 13.63
CA ASN A 140 5.30 8.87 14.93
C ASN A 140 6.13 9.81 15.82
N ASP A 141 7.15 10.48 15.28
CA ASP A 141 7.95 11.48 16.00
C ASP A 141 7.08 12.65 16.48
N TYR A 142 6.20 13.17 15.63
CA TYR A 142 5.29 14.25 16.00
C TYR A 142 4.36 13.86 17.16
N TYR A 143 3.62 12.74 17.04
CA TYR A 143 2.65 12.34 18.04
C TYR A 143 3.31 11.83 19.33
N SER A 144 4.47 11.19 19.24
CA SER A 144 5.20 10.73 20.44
C SER A 144 5.69 11.91 21.27
N LYS A 145 6.15 12.99 20.63
CA LYS A 145 6.52 14.23 21.33
C LYS A 145 5.33 14.85 22.06
N ILE A 146 4.15 14.88 21.44
CA ILE A 146 2.92 15.35 22.10
C ILE A 146 2.62 14.50 23.33
N TYR A 147 2.61 13.18 23.18
CA TYR A 147 2.38 12.27 24.31
C TYR A 147 3.40 12.48 25.43
N LEU A 148 4.69 12.63 25.11
CA LEU A 148 5.75 12.80 26.10
C LEU A 148 5.75 14.17 26.81
N MET A 149 5.11 15.19 26.23
CA MET A 149 4.94 16.51 26.87
C MET A 149 3.88 16.45 27.97
N ASP A 150 2.72 15.85 27.67
CA ASP A 150 1.56 15.88 28.55
C ASP A 150 1.36 14.56 29.33
N ASN A 151 2.18 13.55 29.02
CA ASN A 151 2.08 12.15 29.50
C ASN A 151 0.63 11.63 29.50
N SER A 152 -0.10 11.98 28.46
CA SER A 152 -1.54 11.77 28.34
C SER A 152 -1.86 10.89 27.13
N PRO A 153 -2.68 9.83 27.29
CA PRO A 153 -3.09 9.00 26.17
C PRO A 153 -3.72 9.82 25.04
N LEU A 154 -3.40 9.48 23.80
CA LEU A 154 -3.98 10.14 22.63
C LEU A 154 -5.24 9.38 22.20
N PRO A 155 -6.36 10.05 21.94
CA PRO A 155 -7.53 9.39 21.36
C PRO A 155 -7.30 9.09 19.88
N ILE A 156 -7.72 7.91 19.43
CA ILE A 156 -7.88 7.59 18.02
C ILE A 156 -9.34 7.28 17.70
N LEU A 157 -9.81 7.79 16.58
CA LEU A 157 -11.18 7.61 16.13
C LEU A 157 -11.36 6.23 15.47
N ILE A 158 -12.19 5.39 16.08
CA ILE A 158 -12.66 4.15 15.49
C ILE A 158 -13.97 4.39 14.73
N THR A 159 -14.09 3.80 13.55
CA THR A 159 -15.32 3.83 12.75
C THR A 159 -15.74 2.40 12.43
N GLU A 160 -16.89 2.01 12.97
CA GLU A 160 -17.48 0.69 12.76
C GLU A 160 -18.15 0.58 11.39
N LYS A 161 -18.42 -0.65 10.93
CA LYS A 161 -19.09 -0.89 9.63
C LYS A 161 -20.47 -0.25 9.50
N ASN A 162 -21.18 -0.10 10.63
CA ASN A 162 -22.50 0.54 10.68
C ASN A 162 -22.43 2.08 10.75
N GLY A 163 -21.22 2.67 10.70
CA GLY A 163 -20.99 4.11 10.79
C GLY A 163 -20.89 4.64 12.22
N MET A 164 -21.06 3.80 13.25
CA MET A 164 -20.86 4.20 14.64
C MET A 164 -19.39 4.58 14.86
N GLN A 165 -19.18 5.67 15.60
CA GLN A 165 -17.85 6.19 15.90
C GLN A 165 -17.64 6.29 17.40
N TYR A 166 -16.44 5.93 17.83
CA TYR A 166 -15.99 6.08 19.22
C TYR A 166 -14.48 6.28 19.23
N GLU A 167 -13.97 6.84 20.33
CA GLU A 167 -12.55 7.05 20.52
C GLU A 167 -11.97 5.93 21.38
N LEU A 168 -10.76 5.47 21.03
CA LEU A 168 -9.95 4.62 21.88
C LEU A 168 -8.66 5.34 22.27
N PRO A 169 -8.30 5.40 23.55
CA PRO A 169 -7.02 5.93 23.97
C PRO A 169 -5.88 4.98 23.59
N ILE A 170 -4.78 5.56 23.10
CA ILE A 170 -3.51 4.88 22.85
C ILE A 170 -2.38 5.50 23.66
N GLU A 171 -1.45 4.65 24.09
CA GLU A 171 -0.23 5.03 24.78
C GLU A 171 1.01 4.74 23.94
N TYR A 172 2.03 5.56 24.16
CA TYR A 172 3.31 5.44 23.48
C TYR A 172 4.32 4.67 24.32
N ASP A 173 4.77 3.55 23.80
CA ASP A 173 5.84 2.72 24.35
C ASP A 173 7.18 3.20 23.78
N LYS A 174 7.91 3.97 24.61
CA LYS A 174 9.20 4.57 24.26
C LYS A 174 10.31 3.55 24.01
N ASP A 175 10.26 2.39 24.66
CA ASP A 175 11.33 1.40 24.59
C ASP A 175 11.28 0.65 23.24
N PHE A 176 10.07 0.50 22.69
CA PHE A 176 9.83 -0.17 21.41
C PHE A 176 9.43 0.79 20.27
N ASN A 177 9.34 2.09 20.54
CA ASN A 177 8.95 3.12 19.56
C ASN A 177 7.62 2.78 18.86
N ARG A 178 6.59 2.43 19.65
CA ARG A 178 5.30 1.94 19.14
C ARG A 178 4.12 2.44 19.97
N TRP A 179 2.94 2.35 19.37
CA TRP A 179 1.68 2.67 20.03
C TRP A 179 0.91 1.41 20.38
N HIS A 180 0.21 1.43 21.51
CA HIS A 180 -0.69 0.35 21.93
C HIS A 180 -1.97 0.94 22.50
N TYR A 181 -3.07 0.18 22.40
CA TYR A 181 -4.31 0.55 23.07
C TYR A 181 -4.09 0.52 24.58
N LEU A 182 -4.62 1.53 25.27
CA LEU A 182 -4.71 1.47 26.72
C LEU A 182 -5.61 0.29 27.09
N GLN A 183 -5.05 -0.73 27.73
CA GLN A 183 -5.85 -1.83 28.26
C GLN A 183 -6.65 -1.28 29.44
N ILE A 184 -7.97 -1.19 29.28
CA ILE A 184 -8.86 -0.99 30.42
C ILE A 184 -8.83 -2.33 31.16
N ALA A 185 -8.28 -2.35 32.38
CA ALA A 185 -8.36 -3.53 33.23
C ALA A 185 -9.84 -3.79 33.54
N ASP A 186 -10.32 -4.97 33.13
CA ASP A 186 -11.63 -5.52 33.54
C ASP A 186 -11.62 -5.90 35.03
#